data_AF-A0A1J9P9P3-F1
#
_entry.id   AF-A0A1J9P9P3-F1
#
_cell.length_a   1.000
_cell.length_b   1.000
_cell.length_c   1.000
_cell.angle_alpha   90.00
_cell.angle_beta   90.00
_cell.angle_gamma   90.00
#
_symmetry.space_group_name_H-M   'P 1'
#
loop_
_entity.id
_entity.type
_entity.pdbx_description
1 polymer ?
#
loop_
_entity_poly.entity_id
_entity_poly.type
_entity_poly.pdbx_seq_one_letter_code
_entity_poly.pdbx_strand_id
1 'polypeptide(L)'
;MAPSTLEAEDHKRDAAFNKVLHGSSAKKRGGLAAMSAKDPKAQKAAVEEYFKHWDKKSSAEETEETREARRAEYATLTRHYYNLATDFYEYGWGSSFHFCRFAYGEPFRQAIARHEHYLAHQIGLQEDQLVLDVGCGVGGPAREIVKFAGVNIVGLNNNDYQIDRATQYAAKEGLSHKLRFTKGDFMQMSFEPDTFDAVYAIEATVHAPSLEGVYSQIYRVLKPGGTFGVYEWVMTDKYDNDNPEHREIRLGIEQGDGISNMVKAEVALAAMKAAGFELVHSEDLADRPDDIPWYYPLAGSWKHMSSMGDFFTILRMTWWGRAIVHRFVGGLEKVGLMPHGAQKTGDSLAYAADCLVKGGEQKLFTPMFLMVGRKPENAK
;
A
#
# COMPACT_ATOMS: atom_id res chain seq x y z
N MET A 1 -18.65 -14.55 -1.82
CA MET A 1 -19.56 -14.36 -0.67
C MET A 1 -19.09 -13.12 0.08
N ALA A 2 -19.96 -12.13 0.26
CA ALA A 2 -19.61 -10.96 1.08
C ALA A 2 -19.31 -11.42 2.52
N PRO A 3 -18.27 -10.88 3.20
CA PRO A 3 -18.00 -11.23 4.59
C PRO A 3 -19.23 -10.96 5.44
N SER A 4 -19.58 -11.93 6.30
CA SER A 4 -20.87 -11.95 7.02
C SER A 4 -21.04 -10.82 8.04
N THR A 5 -19.96 -10.12 8.40
CA THR A 5 -19.97 -8.83 9.12
C THR A 5 -18.65 -8.11 8.86
N LEU A 6 -18.64 -6.84 8.47
CA LEU A 6 -17.40 -6.03 8.40
C LEU A 6 -16.91 -5.67 9.81
N GLU A 7 -15.62 -5.41 9.95
CA GLU A 7 -15.04 -4.91 11.21
C GLU A 7 -15.67 -3.54 11.55
N ALA A 8 -16.13 -3.37 12.80
CA ALA A 8 -16.75 -2.13 13.23
C ALA A 8 -15.72 -1.01 13.38
N GLU A 9 -16.00 0.16 12.78
CA GLU A 9 -15.16 1.35 12.95
C GLU A 9 -15.29 1.94 14.36
N ASP A 10 -14.15 2.28 14.97
CA ASP A 10 -14.11 3.07 16.21
C ASP A 10 -13.04 4.17 16.09
N HIS A 11 -13.45 5.30 15.50
CA HIS A 11 -12.55 6.43 15.28
C HIS A 11 -12.04 7.03 16.59
N LYS A 12 -12.79 6.92 17.70
CA LYS A 12 -12.36 7.46 19.00
C LYS A 12 -11.24 6.62 19.59
N ARG A 13 -11.40 5.30 19.61
CA ARG A 13 -10.35 4.35 20.04
C ARG A 13 -9.10 4.50 19.18
N ASP A 14 -9.26 4.54 17.87
CA ASP A 14 -8.15 4.63 16.93
C ASP A 14 -7.36 5.93 17.10
N ALA A 15 -8.05 7.07 17.18
CA ALA A 15 -7.41 8.36 17.41
C ALA A 15 -6.72 8.44 18.78
N ALA A 16 -7.33 7.83 19.82
CA ALA A 16 -6.71 7.74 21.14
C ALA A 16 -5.41 6.91 21.10
N PHE A 17 -5.43 5.74 20.43
CA PHE A 17 -4.24 4.91 20.27
C PHE A 17 -3.16 5.62 19.46
N ASN A 18 -3.52 6.25 18.34
CA ASN A 18 -2.61 7.04 17.51
C ASN A 18 -1.93 8.14 18.34
N LYS A 19 -2.70 8.89 19.13
CA LYS A 19 -2.18 9.96 19.98
C LYS A 19 -1.17 9.45 21.02
N VAL A 20 -1.43 8.28 21.62
CA VAL A 20 -0.48 7.66 22.56
C VAL A 20 0.78 7.22 21.83
N LEU A 21 0.65 6.51 20.71
CA LEU A 21 1.79 5.95 19.98
C LEU A 21 2.67 7.03 19.35
N HIS A 22 2.06 7.97 18.62
CA HIS A 22 2.75 8.90 17.75
C HIS A 22 2.89 10.33 18.31
N GLY A 23 2.35 10.62 19.50
CA GLY A 23 2.14 11.99 20.01
C GLY A 23 3.26 12.99 19.70
N SER A 24 4.51 12.70 20.10
CA SER A 24 5.66 13.57 19.77
C SER A 24 6.35 13.24 18.45
N SER A 25 6.26 11.99 17.97
CA SER A 25 6.92 11.53 16.73
C SER A 25 6.26 12.10 15.47
N ALA A 26 4.96 12.37 15.50
CA ALA A 26 4.21 13.01 14.40
C ALA A 26 4.71 14.41 14.04
N LYS A 27 5.45 15.07 14.92
CA LYS A 27 6.07 16.39 14.68
C LYS A 27 7.53 16.31 14.27
N LYS A 28 8.15 15.12 14.31
CA LYS A 28 9.55 14.94 13.95
C LYS A 28 9.71 14.81 12.44
N ARG A 29 10.90 15.11 11.95
CA ARG A 29 11.33 14.69 10.62
C ARG A 29 11.25 13.15 10.59
N GLY A 30 10.51 12.59 9.63
CA GLY A 30 10.23 11.15 9.54
C GLY A 30 11.47 10.24 9.55
N GLY A 31 11.25 8.93 9.52
CA GLY A 31 12.33 7.95 9.62
C GLY A 31 12.81 7.74 11.05
N LEU A 32 14.12 7.52 11.25
CA LEU A 32 14.71 7.13 12.55
C LEU A 32 14.35 8.06 13.71
N ALA A 33 14.27 9.37 13.46
CA ALA A 33 13.93 10.34 14.51
C ALA A 33 12.45 10.27 14.95
N ALA A 34 11.54 9.90 14.03
CA ALA A 34 10.14 9.63 14.37
C ALA A 34 10.00 8.26 15.06
N MET A 35 10.71 7.23 14.57
CA MET A 35 10.70 5.89 15.17
C MET A 35 11.16 5.90 16.63
N SER A 36 12.27 6.58 16.94
CA SER A 36 12.80 6.65 18.31
C SER A 36 11.91 7.44 19.28
N ALA A 37 10.94 8.21 18.77
CA ALA A 37 10.08 9.08 19.57
C ALA A 37 8.69 8.49 19.83
N LYS A 38 8.44 7.24 19.43
CA LYS A 38 7.19 6.52 19.70
C LYS A 38 7.08 6.08 21.15
N ASP A 39 5.86 6.01 21.68
CA ASP A 39 5.63 5.46 23.02
C ASP A 39 5.97 3.95 23.08
N PRO A 40 6.86 3.51 23.98
CA PRO A 40 7.30 2.11 24.02
C PRO A 40 6.19 1.09 24.32
N LYS A 41 5.19 1.45 25.15
CA LYS A 41 4.12 0.52 25.53
C LYS A 41 3.12 0.36 24.41
N ALA A 42 2.70 1.47 23.79
CA ALA A 42 1.83 1.43 22.63
C ALA A 42 2.50 0.77 21.43
N GLN A 43 3.81 0.97 21.23
CA GLN A 43 4.56 0.26 20.18
C GLN A 43 4.50 -1.25 20.43
N LYS A 44 4.79 -1.69 21.65
CA LYS A 44 4.74 -3.12 22.01
C LYS A 44 3.35 -3.71 21.72
N ALA A 45 2.28 -3.02 22.12
CA ALA A 45 0.92 -3.44 21.83
C ALA A 45 0.65 -3.53 20.32
N ALA A 46 1.12 -2.57 19.51
CA ALA A 46 0.97 -2.64 18.05
C ALA A 46 1.74 -3.81 17.43
N VAL A 47 2.95 -4.11 17.93
CA VAL A 47 3.75 -5.26 17.49
C VAL A 47 3.04 -6.57 17.82
N GLU A 48 2.57 -6.74 19.05
CA GLU A 48 1.86 -7.95 19.48
C GLU A 48 0.56 -8.14 18.68
N GLU A 49 -0.21 -7.07 18.50
CA GLU A 49 -1.47 -7.09 17.76
C GLU A 49 -1.27 -7.42 16.28
N TYR A 50 -0.19 -6.91 15.66
CA TYR A 50 0.13 -7.23 14.27
C TYR A 50 0.63 -8.67 14.11
N PHE A 51 1.62 -9.06 14.91
CA PHE A 51 2.29 -10.34 14.73
C PHE A 51 1.49 -11.54 15.24
N LYS A 52 0.41 -11.37 16.01
CA LYS A 52 -0.51 -12.47 16.36
C LYS A 52 -1.10 -13.18 15.13
N HIS A 53 -1.18 -12.48 14.00
CA HIS A 53 -1.71 -13.03 12.76
C HIS A 53 -0.70 -13.93 12.02
N TRP A 54 0.59 -13.84 12.36
CA TRP A 54 1.70 -14.46 11.61
C TRP A 54 2.58 -15.38 12.46
N ASP A 55 2.77 -15.05 13.74
CA ASP A 55 3.64 -15.80 14.64
C ASP A 55 3.17 -17.25 14.79
N LYS A 56 4.10 -18.19 14.58
CA LYS A 56 3.88 -19.65 14.67
C LYS A 56 2.81 -20.17 13.70
N LYS A 57 2.60 -19.49 12.57
CA LYS A 57 1.72 -19.96 11.49
C LYS A 57 2.55 -20.18 10.24
N SER A 58 2.65 -21.44 9.80
CA SER A 58 3.41 -21.80 8.60
C SER A 58 2.51 -21.77 7.35
N SER A 59 3.10 -21.50 6.19
CA SER A 59 2.40 -21.61 4.89
C SER A 59 1.93 -23.04 4.59
N ALA A 60 2.60 -24.06 5.16
CA ALA A 60 2.27 -25.46 4.99
C ALA A 60 0.96 -25.86 5.69
N GLU A 61 0.65 -25.22 6.83
CA GLU A 61 -0.52 -25.49 7.67
C GLU A 61 -1.65 -24.49 7.46
N GLU A 62 -1.49 -23.55 6.53
CA GLU A 62 -2.51 -22.53 6.28
C GLU A 62 -3.76 -23.14 5.64
N THR A 63 -4.91 -22.83 6.24
CA THR A 63 -6.23 -23.21 5.77
C THR A 63 -7.07 -22.00 5.39
N GLU A 64 -8.21 -22.22 4.72
CA GLU A 64 -9.15 -21.14 4.43
C GLU A 64 -9.70 -20.48 5.70
N GLU A 65 -9.93 -21.25 6.77
CA GLU A 65 -10.37 -20.70 8.06
C GLU A 65 -9.31 -19.78 8.67
N THR A 66 -8.02 -20.10 8.48
CA THR A 66 -6.93 -19.23 8.94
C THR A 66 -6.92 -17.91 8.17
N ARG A 67 -7.20 -17.94 6.86
CA ARG A 67 -7.32 -16.74 6.02
C ARG A 67 -8.57 -15.94 6.38
N GLU A 68 -9.69 -16.60 6.60
CA GLU A 68 -10.94 -15.97 7.05
C GLU A 68 -10.74 -15.23 8.37
N ALA A 69 -10.06 -15.84 9.34
CA ALA A 69 -9.74 -15.18 10.60
C ALA A 69 -8.88 -13.92 10.41
N ARG A 70 -7.91 -13.93 9.48
CA ARG A 70 -7.15 -12.71 9.14
C ARG A 70 -8.02 -11.67 8.45
N ARG A 71 -8.86 -12.07 7.49
CA ARG A 71 -9.77 -11.16 6.77
C ARG A 71 -10.83 -10.54 7.69
N ALA A 72 -11.26 -11.23 8.74
CA ALA A 72 -12.20 -10.70 9.71
C ALA A 72 -11.64 -9.50 10.51
N GLU A 73 -10.32 -9.41 10.64
CA GLU A 73 -9.60 -8.32 11.34
C GLU A 73 -8.77 -7.47 10.38
N TYR A 74 -9.15 -7.40 9.09
CA TYR A 74 -8.35 -6.74 8.04
C TYR A 74 -8.01 -5.27 8.37
N ALA A 75 -8.94 -4.51 8.97
CA ALA A 75 -8.75 -3.09 9.22
C ALA A 75 -7.78 -2.90 10.40
N THR A 76 -7.94 -3.68 11.46
CA THR A 76 -6.99 -3.72 12.58
C THR A 76 -5.60 -4.19 12.15
N LEU A 77 -5.50 -5.28 11.37
CA LEU A 77 -4.25 -5.77 10.79
C LEU A 77 -3.51 -4.66 10.02
N THR A 78 -4.20 -4.04 9.07
CA THR A 78 -3.65 -2.99 8.19
C THR A 78 -3.25 -1.74 8.99
N ARG A 79 -4.09 -1.31 9.94
CA ARG A 79 -3.82 -0.12 10.77
C ARG A 79 -2.57 -0.31 11.62
N HIS A 80 -2.43 -1.47 12.30
CA HIS A 80 -1.25 -1.76 13.10
C HIS A 80 0.00 -1.94 12.23
N TYR A 81 -0.12 -2.58 11.06
CA TYR A 81 0.97 -2.63 10.09
C TYR A 81 1.53 -1.25 9.78
N TYR A 82 0.69 -0.30 9.34
CA TYR A 82 1.15 1.03 8.97
C TYR A 82 1.64 1.87 10.15
N ASN A 83 1.13 1.64 11.37
CA ASN A 83 1.72 2.23 12.58
C ASN A 83 3.18 1.80 12.80
N LEU A 84 3.52 0.58 12.39
CA LEU A 84 4.88 0.04 12.50
C LEU A 84 5.77 0.44 11.31
N ALA A 85 5.25 0.31 10.08
CA ALA A 85 6.02 0.39 8.84
C ALA A 85 6.21 1.80 8.25
N THR A 86 5.30 2.75 8.52
CA THR A 86 5.31 4.06 7.82
C THR A 86 6.65 4.79 7.87
N ASP A 87 7.30 4.83 9.04
CA ASP A 87 8.58 5.54 9.17
C ASP A 87 9.73 4.81 8.46
N PHE A 88 9.68 3.48 8.37
CA PHE A 88 10.61 2.71 7.54
C PHE A 88 10.44 3.05 6.07
N TYR A 89 9.19 3.12 5.58
CA TYR A 89 8.93 3.48 4.19
C TYR A 89 9.34 4.90 3.85
N GLU A 90 9.04 5.89 4.69
CA GLU A 90 9.45 7.28 4.42
C GLU A 90 10.98 7.45 4.39
N TYR A 91 11.69 6.69 5.22
CA TYR A 91 13.15 6.71 5.23
C TYR A 91 13.75 5.94 4.05
N GLY A 92 13.19 4.76 3.75
CA GLY A 92 13.76 3.79 2.84
C GLY A 92 13.34 3.94 1.39
N TRP A 93 12.08 4.35 1.15
CA TRP A 93 11.38 4.34 -0.12
C TRP A 93 11.04 5.75 -0.62
N GLY A 94 10.44 6.59 0.23
CA GLY A 94 10.03 7.96 -0.12
C GLY A 94 8.62 8.27 0.40
N SER A 95 7.93 9.24 -0.20
CA SER A 95 6.56 9.59 0.20
C SER A 95 5.45 9.00 -0.68
N SER A 96 5.83 8.29 -1.75
CA SER A 96 4.91 7.54 -2.63
C SER A 96 5.16 6.05 -2.42
N PHE A 97 4.30 5.41 -1.64
CA PHE A 97 4.44 4.00 -1.23
C PHE A 97 3.82 3.07 -2.28
N HIS A 98 4.45 2.96 -3.44
CA HIS A 98 4.03 2.02 -4.48
C HIS A 98 5.18 1.64 -5.39
N PHE A 99 4.98 0.63 -6.22
CA PHE A 99 5.91 0.20 -7.26
C PHE A 99 5.70 0.97 -8.56
N CYS A 100 6.70 0.90 -9.42
CA CYS A 100 6.62 1.47 -10.75
C CYS A 100 7.51 0.68 -11.70
N ARG A 101 7.33 0.96 -12.98
CA ARG A 101 8.21 0.47 -14.03
C ARG A 101 9.35 1.43 -14.27
N PHE A 102 10.47 0.92 -14.74
CA PHE A 102 11.67 1.70 -14.99
C PHE A 102 12.00 1.73 -16.47
N ALA A 103 12.16 2.93 -17.02
CA ALA A 103 12.81 3.10 -18.31
C ALA A 103 14.33 3.10 -18.16
N TYR A 104 15.05 2.87 -19.27
CA TYR A 104 16.51 2.90 -19.28
C TYR A 104 17.04 4.25 -18.77
N GLY A 105 17.90 4.21 -17.74
CA GLY A 105 18.53 5.42 -17.19
C GLY A 105 17.60 6.31 -16.35
N GLU A 106 16.36 5.88 -16.09
CA GLU A 106 15.37 6.69 -15.39
C GLU A 106 15.55 6.62 -13.86
N PRO A 107 15.75 7.75 -13.16
CA PRO A 107 15.84 7.79 -11.72
C PRO A 107 14.54 7.35 -11.05
N PHE A 108 14.64 6.66 -9.91
CA PHE A 108 13.49 6.13 -9.17
C PHE A 108 12.33 7.12 -8.97
N ARG A 109 12.62 8.36 -8.55
CA ARG A 109 11.58 9.38 -8.34
C ARG A 109 10.85 9.79 -9.62
N GLN A 110 11.55 9.80 -10.75
CA GLN A 110 10.94 10.11 -12.05
C GLN A 110 10.09 8.94 -12.54
N ALA A 111 10.56 7.70 -12.34
CA ALA A 111 9.80 6.49 -12.67
C ALA A 111 8.49 6.39 -11.90
N ILE A 112 8.53 6.68 -10.58
CA ILE A 112 7.35 6.75 -9.72
C ILE A 112 6.37 7.81 -10.22
N ALA A 113 6.81 9.05 -10.42
CA ALA A 113 5.96 10.14 -10.93
C ALA A 113 5.37 9.82 -12.30
N ARG A 114 6.16 9.23 -13.22
CA ARG A 114 5.66 8.79 -14.53
C ARG A 114 4.59 7.72 -14.40
N HIS A 115 4.69 6.82 -13.42
CA HIS A 115 3.68 5.80 -13.16
C HIS A 115 2.38 6.44 -12.65
N GLU A 116 2.47 7.39 -11.72
CA GLU A 116 1.33 8.18 -11.21
C GLU A 116 0.66 8.98 -12.36
N HIS A 117 1.44 9.63 -13.23
CA HIS A 117 0.94 10.33 -14.42
C HIS A 117 0.28 9.38 -15.42
N TYR A 118 0.84 8.18 -15.60
CA TYR A 118 0.26 7.18 -16.50
C TYR A 118 -1.13 6.77 -16.00
N LEU A 119 -1.33 6.54 -14.70
CA LEU A 119 -2.66 6.27 -14.15
C LEU A 119 -3.62 7.44 -14.40
N ALA A 120 -3.21 8.66 -14.05
CA ALA A 120 -4.01 9.87 -14.26
C ALA A 120 -4.44 10.04 -15.72
N HIS A 121 -3.53 9.74 -16.65
CA HIS A 121 -3.81 9.74 -18.09
C HIS A 121 -4.78 8.62 -18.49
N GLN A 122 -4.58 7.39 -18.01
CA GLN A 122 -5.42 6.23 -18.36
C GLN A 122 -6.88 6.39 -17.89
N ILE A 123 -7.11 7.07 -16.77
CA ILE A 123 -8.47 7.36 -16.28
C ILE A 123 -9.03 8.69 -16.82
N GLY A 124 -8.23 9.44 -17.58
CA GLY A 124 -8.66 10.65 -18.28
C GLY A 124 -8.91 11.85 -17.37
N LEU A 125 -8.13 12.02 -16.28
CA LEU A 125 -8.30 13.15 -15.36
C LEU A 125 -8.22 14.50 -16.09
N GLN A 126 -9.16 15.39 -15.78
CA GLN A 126 -9.25 16.75 -16.30
C GLN A 126 -9.13 17.77 -15.18
N GLU A 127 -8.66 18.97 -15.52
CA GLU A 127 -8.55 20.08 -14.55
C GLU A 127 -9.86 20.33 -13.80
N ASP A 128 -9.74 20.71 -12.52
CA ASP A 128 -10.83 21.01 -11.59
C ASP A 128 -11.79 19.85 -11.23
N GLN A 129 -11.66 18.66 -11.81
CA GLN A 129 -12.43 17.49 -11.38
C GLN A 129 -12.23 17.17 -9.89
N LEU A 130 -13.27 16.66 -9.24
CA LEU A 130 -13.21 16.14 -7.88
C LEU A 130 -12.92 14.63 -7.92
N VAL A 131 -11.76 14.26 -7.37
CA VAL A 131 -11.21 12.91 -7.44
C VAL A 131 -11.06 12.31 -6.04
N LEU A 132 -11.36 11.02 -5.90
CA LEU A 132 -11.11 10.26 -4.68
C LEU A 132 -9.85 9.41 -4.83
N ASP A 133 -8.92 9.54 -3.87
CA ASP A 133 -7.76 8.65 -3.70
C ASP A 133 -8.06 7.66 -2.57
N VAL A 134 -8.30 6.40 -2.94
CA VAL A 134 -8.65 5.33 -2.00
C VAL A 134 -7.37 4.66 -1.48
N GLY A 135 -7.07 4.87 -0.19
CA GLY A 135 -5.85 4.40 0.44
C GLY A 135 -4.66 5.33 0.24
N CYS A 136 -4.86 6.63 0.44
CA CYS A 136 -3.93 7.69 0.01
C CYS A 136 -2.55 7.70 0.72
N GLY A 137 -2.33 6.85 1.72
CA GLY A 137 -1.09 6.81 2.51
C GLY A 137 -0.71 8.18 3.09
N VAL A 138 0.55 8.58 2.93
CA VAL A 138 1.06 9.93 3.27
C VAL A 138 0.88 10.95 2.13
N GLY A 139 0.04 10.64 1.14
CA GLY A 139 -0.40 11.55 0.08
C GLY A 139 0.63 11.84 -1.01
N GLY A 140 1.65 11.00 -1.20
CA GLY A 140 2.65 11.17 -2.27
C GLY A 140 2.02 11.26 -3.66
N PRO A 141 1.31 10.20 -4.11
CA PRO A 141 0.68 10.20 -5.42
C PRO A 141 -0.33 11.33 -5.60
N ALA A 142 -1.15 11.61 -4.57
CA ALA A 142 -2.09 12.73 -4.61
C ALA A 142 -1.40 14.08 -4.86
N ARG A 143 -0.23 14.32 -4.25
CA ARG A 143 0.54 15.56 -4.48
C ARG A 143 1.10 15.64 -5.89
N GLU A 144 1.54 14.54 -6.46
CA GLU A 144 2.05 14.53 -7.83
C GLU A 144 0.91 14.68 -8.85
N ILE A 145 -0.17 13.90 -8.71
CA ILE A 145 -1.33 13.92 -9.60
C ILE A 145 -2.02 15.30 -9.62
N VAL A 146 -2.14 15.99 -8.48
CA VAL A 146 -2.68 17.36 -8.46
C VAL A 146 -1.83 18.33 -9.26
N LYS A 147 -0.51 18.25 -9.18
CA LYS A 147 0.39 19.12 -9.96
C LYS A 147 0.32 18.81 -11.45
N PHE A 148 0.16 17.54 -11.79
CA PHE A 148 0.11 17.08 -13.18
C PHE A 148 -1.22 17.42 -13.86
N ALA A 149 -2.35 17.08 -13.24
CA ALA A 149 -3.67 17.16 -13.86
C ALA A 149 -4.52 18.36 -13.41
N GLY A 150 -4.12 19.08 -12.37
CA GLY A 150 -4.85 20.25 -11.88
C GLY A 150 -6.16 19.92 -11.12
N VAL A 151 -6.40 18.66 -10.78
CA VAL A 151 -7.60 18.16 -10.08
C VAL A 151 -7.68 18.59 -8.61
N ASN A 152 -8.85 18.41 -8.01
CA ASN A 152 -9.08 18.46 -6.57
C ASN A 152 -9.16 17.03 -6.02
N ILE A 153 -8.32 16.65 -5.05
CA ILE A 153 -8.31 15.27 -4.51
C ILE A 153 -8.73 15.25 -3.05
N VAL A 154 -9.64 14.33 -2.73
CA VAL A 154 -9.91 13.86 -1.38
C VAL A 154 -9.21 12.52 -1.20
N GLY A 155 -8.24 12.44 -0.29
CA GLY A 155 -7.61 11.17 0.08
C GLY A 155 -8.33 10.51 1.26
N LEU A 156 -8.70 9.24 1.09
CA LEU A 156 -9.28 8.40 2.14
C LEU A 156 -8.22 7.44 2.68
N ASN A 157 -8.07 7.36 4.00
CA ASN A 157 -7.16 6.40 4.62
C ASN A 157 -7.65 5.98 6.01
N ASN A 158 -7.28 4.77 6.46
CA ASN A 158 -7.67 4.25 7.78
C ASN A 158 -6.67 4.61 8.88
N ASN A 159 -5.56 5.28 8.57
CA ASN A 159 -4.48 5.53 9.51
C ASN A 159 -4.34 7.03 9.83
N ASP A 160 -4.64 7.40 11.08
CA ASP A 160 -4.60 8.80 11.55
C ASP A 160 -3.19 9.41 11.45
N TYR A 161 -2.14 8.63 11.74
CA TYR A 161 -0.76 9.10 11.61
C TYR A 161 -0.43 9.48 10.16
N GLN A 162 -0.81 8.66 9.19
CA GLN A 162 -0.57 8.95 7.79
C GLN A 162 -1.38 10.15 7.28
N ILE A 163 -2.62 10.31 7.75
CA ILE A 163 -3.46 11.48 7.43
C ILE A 163 -2.82 12.78 7.95
N ASP A 164 -2.34 12.78 9.19
CA ASP A 164 -1.64 13.92 9.77
C ASP A 164 -0.41 14.30 8.93
N ARG A 165 0.35 13.30 8.48
CA ARG A 165 1.53 13.51 7.63
C ARG A 165 1.16 14.02 6.24
N ALA A 166 0.17 13.40 5.60
CA ALA A 166 -0.32 13.80 4.29
C ALA A 166 -0.77 15.27 4.29
N THR A 167 -1.52 15.66 5.33
CA THR A 167 -1.99 17.04 5.54
C THR A 167 -0.82 18.01 5.70
N GLN A 168 0.19 17.65 6.52
CA GLN A 168 1.40 18.48 6.68
C GLN A 168 2.21 18.61 5.40
N TYR A 169 2.34 17.55 4.61
CA TYR A 169 3.06 17.58 3.34
C TYR A 169 2.34 18.41 2.28
N ALA A 170 1.03 18.26 2.14
CA ALA A 170 0.23 19.10 1.26
C ALA A 170 0.36 20.59 1.64
N ALA A 171 0.34 20.93 2.93
CA ALA A 171 0.54 22.30 3.39
C ALA A 171 1.95 22.84 3.06
N LYS A 172 2.99 22.03 3.27
CA LYS A 172 4.38 22.40 2.95
C LYS A 172 4.60 22.68 1.46
N GLU A 173 3.84 22.01 0.60
CA GLU A 173 3.89 22.19 -0.86
C GLU A 173 2.87 23.22 -1.37
N GLY A 174 2.11 23.89 -0.49
CA GLY A 174 1.12 24.89 -0.88
C GLY A 174 -0.16 24.32 -1.51
N LEU A 175 -0.40 23.01 -1.38
CA LEU A 175 -1.48 22.29 -2.06
C LEU A 175 -2.76 22.11 -1.23
N SER A 176 -2.83 22.64 0.00
CA SER A 176 -4.00 22.48 0.88
C SER A 176 -5.33 23.01 0.31
N HIS A 177 -5.28 23.82 -0.75
CA HIS A 177 -6.47 24.32 -1.43
C HIS A 177 -7.06 23.31 -2.44
N LYS A 178 -6.25 22.37 -2.95
CA LYS A 178 -6.66 21.28 -3.87
C LYS A 178 -6.63 19.89 -3.23
N LEU A 179 -5.96 19.72 -2.09
CA LEU A 179 -5.76 18.44 -1.40
C LEU A 179 -6.33 18.43 0.01
N ARG A 180 -7.18 17.46 0.29
CA ARG A 180 -7.73 17.18 1.62
C ARG A 180 -7.65 15.69 1.92
N PHE A 181 -7.52 15.35 3.19
CA PHE A 181 -7.41 13.95 3.63
C PHE A 181 -8.45 13.69 4.72
N THR A 182 -9.09 12.52 4.65
CA THR A 182 -10.12 12.11 5.61
C THR A 182 -9.87 10.70 6.11
N LYS A 183 -10.19 10.50 7.38
CA LYS A 183 -10.20 9.19 8.02
C LYS A 183 -11.43 8.40 7.56
N GLY A 184 -11.23 7.14 7.24
CA GLY A 184 -12.32 6.18 7.05
C GLY A 184 -11.85 4.86 6.49
N ASP A 185 -12.73 3.87 6.57
CA ASP A 185 -12.58 2.57 5.94
C ASP A 185 -13.17 2.58 4.51
N PHE A 186 -12.39 2.17 3.51
CA PHE A 186 -12.87 2.10 2.12
C PHE A 186 -13.98 1.05 1.91
N MET A 187 -14.21 0.15 2.87
CA MET A 187 -15.33 -0.80 2.84
C MET A 187 -16.63 -0.15 3.32
N GLN A 188 -16.53 1.01 3.96
CA GLN A 188 -17.62 1.70 4.67
C GLN A 188 -17.54 3.22 4.41
N MET A 189 -17.34 3.60 3.15
CA MET A 189 -17.10 5.01 2.76
C MET A 189 -18.26 5.93 3.17
N SER A 190 -17.98 6.93 4.00
CA SER A 190 -18.96 7.94 4.44
C SER A 190 -19.07 9.13 3.48
N PHE A 191 -19.19 8.85 2.18
CA PHE A 191 -19.46 9.84 1.13
C PHE A 191 -20.85 9.63 0.53
N GLU A 192 -21.45 10.70 0.03
CA GLU A 192 -22.70 10.59 -0.72
C GLU A 192 -22.49 9.84 -2.05
N PRO A 193 -23.51 9.14 -2.56
CA PRO A 193 -23.47 8.58 -3.90
C PRO A 193 -23.18 9.65 -4.97
N ASP A 194 -22.57 9.25 -6.09
CA ASP A 194 -22.36 10.12 -7.26
C ASP A 194 -21.65 11.45 -6.95
N THR A 195 -20.67 11.41 -6.06
CA THR A 195 -19.91 12.59 -5.60
C THR A 195 -18.69 12.89 -6.47
N PHE A 196 -17.93 11.86 -6.85
CA PHE A 196 -16.62 12.00 -7.49
C PHE A 196 -16.69 11.84 -9.01
N ASP A 197 -15.93 12.65 -9.74
CA ASP A 197 -15.80 12.56 -11.19
C ASP A 197 -14.91 11.38 -11.62
N ALA A 198 -13.90 11.08 -10.80
CA ALA A 198 -13.04 9.92 -10.95
C ALA A 198 -12.60 9.38 -9.58
N VAL A 199 -12.24 8.11 -9.53
CA VAL A 199 -11.63 7.47 -8.36
C VAL A 199 -10.35 6.77 -8.79
N TYR A 200 -9.32 6.78 -7.96
CA TYR A 200 -8.20 5.87 -8.14
C TYR A 200 -7.79 5.20 -6.83
N ALA A 201 -7.15 4.04 -6.97
CA ALA A 201 -6.48 3.33 -5.89
C ALA A 201 -5.12 2.84 -6.38
N ILE A 202 -4.05 3.19 -5.68
CA ILE A 202 -2.71 2.70 -6.01
C ILE A 202 -2.31 1.73 -4.91
N GLU A 203 -2.32 0.43 -5.24
CA GLU A 203 -1.80 -0.64 -4.38
C GLU A 203 -2.47 -0.75 -2.99
N ALA A 204 -3.71 -0.26 -2.88
CA ALA A 204 -4.41 -0.13 -1.59
C ALA A 204 -5.56 -1.13 -1.40
N THR A 205 -6.30 -1.43 -2.46
CA THR A 205 -7.54 -2.25 -2.38
C THR A 205 -7.26 -3.70 -2.03
N VAL A 206 -6.03 -4.18 -2.22
CA VAL A 206 -5.54 -5.48 -1.73
C VAL A 206 -5.70 -5.67 -0.21
N HIS A 207 -5.73 -4.59 0.58
CA HIS A 207 -5.97 -4.68 2.03
C HIS A 207 -7.45 -4.96 2.37
N ALA A 208 -8.36 -4.82 1.42
CA ALA A 208 -9.77 -5.11 1.61
C ALA A 208 -10.00 -6.62 1.80
N PRO A 209 -10.97 -7.03 2.63
CA PRO A 209 -11.32 -8.44 2.79
C PRO A 209 -12.07 -8.97 1.55
N SER A 210 -12.56 -8.08 0.68
CA SER A 210 -13.24 -8.39 -0.57
C SER A 210 -13.05 -7.25 -1.58
N LEU A 211 -12.45 -7.57 -2.73
CA LEU A 211 -12.31 -6.62 -3.84
C LEU A 211 -13.67 -6.17 -4.37
N GLU A 212 -14.63 -7.09 -4.51
CA GLU A 212 -15.99 -6.75 -4.96
C GLU A 212 -16.65 -5.75 -3.99
N GLY A 213 -16.43 -5.92 -2.68
CA GLY A 213 -17.00 -5.04 -1.67
C GLY A 213 -16.44 -3.61 -1.76
N VAL A 214 -15.12 -3.45 -1.84
CA VAL A 214 -14.51 -2.11 -1.97
C VAL A 214 -14.83 -1.48 -3.33
N TYR A 215 -14.81 -2.25 -4.42
CA TYR A 215 -15.18 -1.74 -5.74
C TYR A 215 -16.66 -1.33 -5.79
N SER A 216 -17.55 -2.01 -5.07
CA SER A 216 -18.96 -1.59 -4.95
C SER A 216 -19.11 -0.26 -4.20
N GLN A 217 -18.30 0.00 -3.17
CA GLN A 217 -18.27 1.32 -2.52
C GLN A 217 -17.76 2.40 -3.46
N ILE A 218 -16.70 2.11 -4.23
CA ILE A 218 -16.16 3.03 -5.24
C ILE A 218 -17.22 3.33 -6.31
N TYR A 219 -17.89 2.30 -6.82
CA TYR A 219 -18.98 2.43 -7.80
C TYR A 219 -20.11 3.34 -7.28
N ARG A 220 -20.48 3.19 -6.00
CA ARG A 220 -21.52 4.01 -5.37
C ARG A 220 -21.15 5.49 -5.34
N VAL A 221 -19.94 5.84 -4.94
CA VAL A 221 -19.51 7.24 -4.75
C VAL A 221 -19.07 7.92 -6.05
N LEU A 222 -18.80 7.16 -7.10
CA LEU A 222 -18.44 7.66 -8.42
C LEU A 222 -19.69 8.08 -9.19
N LYS A 223 -19.65 9.22 -9.89
CA LYS A 223 -20.74 9.70 -10.77
C LYS A 223 -20.96 8.75 -11.97
N PRO A 224 -22.19 8.68 -12.53
CA PRO A 224 -22.41 8.05 -13.82
C PRO A 224 -21.49 8.64 -14.90
N GLY A 225 -20.88 7.79 -15.73
CA GLY A 225 -19.86 8.17 -16.71
C GLY A 225 -18.44 8.35 -16.14
N GLY A 226 -18.29 8.40 -14.82
CA GLY A 226 -17.00 8.53 -14.14
C GLY A 226 -16.11 7.29 -14.31
N THR A 227 -14.81 7.48 -14.09
CA THR A 227 -13.79 6.43 -14.25
C THR A 227 -13.18 6.02 -12.91
N PHE A 228 -12.87 4.73 -12.79
CA PHE A 228 -12.10 4.15 -11.70
C PHE A 228 -10.83 3.51 -12.26
N GLY A 229 -9.66 3.91 -11.76
CA GLY A 229 -8.38 3.27 -12.09
C GLY A 229 -7.71 2.66 -10.88
N VAL A 230 -7.14 1.47 -11.04
CA VAL A 230 -6.42 0.81 -9.96
C VAL A 230 -5.15 0.14 -10.45
N TYR A 231 -4.08 0.27 -9.67
CA TYR A 231 -2.94 -0.64 -9.70
C TYR A 231 -3.12 -1.65 -8.57
N GLU A 232 -3.50 -2.88 -8.93
CA GLU A 232 -3.85 -3.91 -7.95
C GLU A 232 -2.70 -4.89 -7.73
N TRP A 233 -2.55 -5.32 -6.48
CA TRP A 233 -1.69 -6.43 -6.10
C TRP A 233 -2.46 -7.73 -6.27
N VAL A 234 -2.02 -8.55 -7.22
CA VAL A 234 -2.66 -9.84 -7.51
C VAL A 234 -1.65 -10.93 -7.77
N MET A 235 -2.06 -12.15 -7.46
CA MET A 235 -1.37 -13.35 -7.92
C MET A 235 -1.68 -13.56 -9.41
N THR A 236 -0.69 -14.01 -10.17
CA THR A 236 -0.84 -14.29 -11.60
C THR A 236 -1.36 -15.72 -11.84
N ASP A 237 -1.59 -16.06 -13.11
CA ASP A 237 -1.97 -17.43 -13.50
C ASP A 237 -0.90 -18.48 -13.20
N LYS A 238 0.38 -18.06 -13.05
CA LYS A 238 1.47 -18.97 -12.68
C LYS A 238 1.47 -19.32 -11.20
N TYR A 239 0.77 -18.54 -10.37
CA TYR A 239 0.62 -18.89 -8.97
C TYR A 239 -0.25 -20.13 -8.82
N ASP A 240 0.26 -21.06 -8.01
CA ASP A 240 -0.36 -22.33 -7.68
C ASP A 240 -0.38 -22.45 -6.16
N ASN A 241 -1.58 -22.55 -5.59
CA ASN A 241 -1.75 -22.64 -4.15
C ASN A 241 -1.36 -24.02 -3.59
N ASP A 242 -1.30 -25.05 -4.42
CA ASP A 242 -0.91 -26.39 -3.96
C ASP A 242 0.62 -26.53 -3.88
N ASN A 243 1.36 -25.66 -4.59
CA ASN A 243 2.81 -25.56 -4.48
C ASN A 243 3.21 -24.89 -3.14
N PRO A 244 3.96 -25.58 -2.25
CA PRO A 244 4.40 -25.03 -0.98
C PRO A 244 5.27 -23.76 -1.11
N GLU A 245 6.16 -23.70 -2.11
CA GLU A 245 7.03 -22.55 -2.32
C GLU A 245 6.22 -21.32 -2.72
N HIS A 246 5.26 -21.48 -3.63
CA HIS A 246 4.38 -20.39 -4.04
C HIS A 246 3.58 -19.85 -2.84
N ARG A 247 3.03 -20.73 -2.00
CA ARG A 247 2.32 -20.33 -0.78
C ARG A 247 3.21 -19.57 0.19
N GLU A 248 4.45 -20.01 0.37
CA GLU A 248 5.43 -19.34 1.23
C GLU A 248 5.79 -17.94 0.70
N ILE A 249 5.99 -17.80 -0.61
CA ILE A 249 6.21 -16.49 -1.26
C ILE A 249 5.00 -15.57 -1.02
N ARG A 250 3.78 -16.04 -1.32
CA ARG A 250 2.55 -15.25 -1.09
C ARG A 250 2.41 -14.85 0.37
N LEU A 251 2.59 -15.78 1.31
CA LEU A 251 2.45 -15.51 2.74
C LEU A 251 3.51 -14.51 3.25
N GLY A 252 4.73 -14.58 2.73
CA GLY A 252 5.78 -13.62 3.07
C GLY A 252 5.50 -12.21 2.59
N ILE A 253 4.92 -12.08 1.38
CA ILE A 253 4.39 -10.79 0.88
C ILE A 253 3.26 -10.31 1.81
N GLU A 254 2.27 -11.16 2.08
CA GLU A 254 1.13 -10.80 2.94
C GLU A 254 1.55 -10.33 4.34
N GLN A 255 2.50 -11.04 4.95
CA GLN A 255 3.04 -10.71 6.26
C GLN A 255 3.87 -9.43 6.26
N GLY A 256 4.68 -9.18 5.24
CA GLY A 256 5.56 -8.01 5.28
C GLY A 256 4.90 -6.75 4.76
N ASP A 257 3.75 -6.86 4.10
CA ASP A 257 3.00 -5.72 3.57
C ASP A 257 1.64 -5.50 4.27
N GLY A 258 1.28 -6.30 5.28
CA GLY A 258 0.05 -6.10 6.05
C GLY A 258 -1.22 -6.42 5.27
N ILE A 259 -1.15 -7.40 4.39
CA ILE A 259 -2.25 -7.83 3.53
C ILE A 259 -2.93 -9.03 4.16
N SER A 260 -4.26 -8.99 4.28
CA SER A 260 -5.00 -10.08 4.92
C SER A 260 -4.98 -11.37 4.09
N ASN A 261 -5.19 -11.23 2.78
CA ASN A 261 -5.13 -12.31 1.80
C ASN A 261 -5.09 -11.75 0.36
N MET A 262 -4.10 -12.13 -0.43
CA MET A 262 -4.07 -11.83 -1.87
C MET A 262 -4.89 -12.83 -2.69
N VAL A 263 -5.41 -12.36 -3.83
CA VAL A 263 -6.22 -13.16 -4.76
C VAL A 263 -5.61 -13.14 -6.16
N LYS A 264 -6.08 -14.03 -7.04
CA LYS A 264 -5.66 -14.04 -8.45
C LYS A 264 -6.25 -12.86 -9.23
N ALA A 265 -5.58 -12.46 -10.31
CA ALA A 265 -6.03 -11.39 -11.22
C ALA A 265 -7.46 -11.62 -11.75
N GLU A 266 -7.82 -12.87 -12.04
CA GLU A 266 -9.18 -13.24 -12.47
C GLU A 266 -10.26 -12.85 -11.46
N VAL A 267 -9.96 -12.92 -10.15
CA VAL A 267 -10.87 -12.53 -9.07
C VAL A 267 -11.06 -11.02 -9.05
N ALA A 268 -9.98 -10.26 -9.24
CA ALA A 268 -10.03 -8.80 -9.31
C ALA A 268 -10.84 -8.31 -10.53
N LEU A 269 -10.62 -8.93 -11.70
CA LEU A 269 -11.39 -8.66 -12.92
C LEU A 269 -12.88 -8.98 -12.77
N ALA A 270 -13.19 -10.11 -12.13
CA ALA A 270 -14.57 -10.50 -11.84
C ALA A 270 -15.23 -9.54 -10.85
N ALA A 271 -14.51 -9.15 -9.79
CA ALA A 271 -14.98 -8.18 -8.80
C ALA A 271 -15.31 -6.82 -9.43
N MET A 272 -14.48 -6.32 -10.35
CA MET A 272 -14.72 -5.07 -11.07
C MET A 272 -16.04 -5.10 -11.83
N LYS A 273 -16.29 -6.19 -12.57
CA LYS A 273 -17.54 -6.40 -13.31
C LYS A 273 -18.74 -6.59 -12.39
N ALA A 274 -18.59 -7.37 -11.32
CA ALA A 274 -19.64 -7.63 -10.35
C ALA A 274 -20.09 -6.35 -9.61
N ALA A 275 -19.17 -5.43 -9.35
CA ALA A 275 -19.48 -4.11 -8.80
C ALA A 275 -20.27 -3.20 -9.76
N GLY A 276 -20.37 -3.55 -11.04
CA GLY A 276 -21.16 -2.83 -12.05
C GLY A 276 -20.34 -2.00 -13.04
N PHE A 277 -19.00 -2.04 -12.98
CA PHE A 277 -18.16 -1.31 -13.93
C PHE A 277 -18.12 -1.98 -15.31
N GLU A 278 -18.12 -1.14 -16.34
CA GLU A 278 -17.66 -1.52 -17.68
C GLU A 278 -16.13 -1.51 -17.67
N LEU A 279 -15.51 -2.68 -17.87
CA LEU A 279 -14.05 -2.77 -17.94
C LEU A 279 -13.56 -2.19 -19.27
N VAL A 280 -12.89 -1.05 -19.20
CA VAL A 280 -12.36 -0.31 -20.37
C VAL A 280 -10.97 -0.80 -20.74
N HIS A 281 -10.12 -1.06 -19.75
CA HIS A 281 -8.75 -1.53 -19.95
C HIS A 281 -8.34 -2.44 -18.79
N SER A 282 -7.53 -3.45 -19.08
CA SER A 282 -6.84 -4.23 -18.06
C SER A 282 -5.52 -4.75 -18.59
N GLU A 283 -4.46 -4.66 -17.78
CA GLU A 283 -3.12 -5.04 -18.20
C GLU A 283 -2.20 -5.29 -17.00
N ASP A 284 -1.38 -6.35 -17.06
CA ASP A 284 -0.26 -6.50 -16.14
C ASP A 284 0.92 -5.64 -16.59
N LEU A 285 1.12 -4.49 -15.94
CA LEU A 285 2.21 -3.59 -16.29
C LEU A 285 3.59 -4.17 -15.93
N ALA A 286 3.66 -5.07 -14.94
CA ALA A 286 4.90 -5.71 -14.54
C ALA A 286 5.43 -6.72 -15.58
N ASP A 287 4.57 -7.21 -16.47
CA ASP A 287 4.92 -8.18 -17.51
C ASP A 287 5.36 -7.54 -18.84
N ARG A 288 5.32 -6.21 -18.94
CA ARG A 288 5.87 -5.53 -20.12
C ARG A 288 7.39 -5.81 -20.22
N PRO A 289 7.94 -5.87 -21.45
CA PRO A 289 9.32 -6.27 -21.69
C PRO A 289 10.31 -5.13 -21.40
N ASP A 290 10.32 -4.61 -20.18
CA ASP A 290 11.30 -3.63 -19.73
C ASP A 290 12.63 -4.31 -19.40
N ASP A 291 13.75 -3.68 -19.79
CA ASP A 291 15.09 -4.18 -19.50
C ASP A 291 15.42 -4.18 -17.99
N ILE A 292 14.75 -3.31 -17.24
CA ILE A 292 14.94 -3.13 -15.80
C ILE A 292 13.69 -3.68 -15.10
N PRO A 293 13.82 -4.71 -14.24
CA PRO A 293 12.68 -5.25 -13.53
C PRO A 293 12.14 -4.24 -12.50
N TRP A 294 10.81 -4.20 -12.32
CA TRP A 294 10.15 -3.34 -11.32
C TRP A 294 10.66 -3.59 -9.88
N TYR A 295 11.12 -4.80 -9.58
CA TYR A 295 11.66 -5.18 -8.28
C TYR A 295 13.16 -4.87 -8.11
N TYR A 296 13.83 -4.25 -9.10
CA TYR A 296 15.27 -3.95 -8.99
C TYR A 296 15.65 -3.17 -7.72
N PRO A 297 14.84 -2.21 -7.20
CA PRO A 297 15.22 -1.46 -6.00
C PRO A 297 15.31 -2.38 -4.77
N LEU A 298 14.60 -3.51 -4.78
CA LEU A 298 14.56 -4.48 -3.69
C LEU A 298 15.59 -5.61 -3.84
N ALA A 299 16.00 -5.92 -5.07
CA ALA A 299 16.83 -7.08 -5.38
C ALA A 299 18.24 -7.06 -4.76
N GLY A 300 18.72 -5.90 -4.31
CA GLY A 300 20.08 -5.75 -3.78
C GLY A 300 21.18 -6.05 -4.82
N SER A 301 20.83 -5.99 -6.11
CA SER A 301 21.72 -6.26 -7.24
C SER A 301 22.18 -4.97 -7.90
N TRP A 302 23.48 -4.87 -8.18
CA TRP A 302 24.10 -3.73 -8.84
C TRP A 302 23.88 -3.70 -10.37
N LYS A 303 23.30 -4.77 -10.93
CA LYS A 303 23.16 -4.96 -12.38
C LYS A 303 22.40 -3.83 -13.07
N HIS A 304 21.39 -3.27 -12.42
CA HIS A 304 20.49 -2.26 -12.97
C HIS A 304 20.70 -0.86 -12.37
N MET A 305 21.85 -0.64 -11.73
CA MET A 305 22.21 0.67 -11.19
C MET A 305 22.35 1.70 -12.32
N SER A 306 21.55 2.76 -12.27
CA SER A 306 21.46 3.78 -13.32
C SER A 306 22.00 5.15 -12.89
N SER A 307 22.14 5.38 -11.58
CA SER A 307 22.63 6.64 -11.01
C SER A 307 23.48 6.42 -9.75
N MET A 308 24.25 7.45 -9.36
CA MET A 308 24.94 7.47 -8.05
C MET A 308 23.96 7.45 -6.87
N GLY A 309 22.72 7.90 -7.07
CA GLY A 309 21.68 7.83 -6.04
C GLY A 309 21.25 6.38 -5.76
N ASP A 310 21.18 5.55 -6.79
CA ASP A 310 20.84 4.13 -6.67
C ASP A 310 21.86 3.38 -5.81
N PHE A 311 23.10 3.87 -5.75
CA PHE A 311 24.15 3.20 -4.98
C PHE A 311 23.75 2.99 -3.51
N PHE A 312 23.24 4.04 -2.86
CA PHE A 312 22.83 3.97 -1.46
C PHE A 312 21.54 3.18 -1.26
N THR A 313 20.67 3.11 -2.27
CA THR A 313 19.46 2.28 -2.24
C THR A 313 19.83 0.81 -2.33
N ILE A 314 20.61 0.43 -3.34
CA ILE A 314 21.04 -0.95 -3.55
C ILE A 314 21.88 -1.44 -2.39
N LEU A 315 22.83 -0.63 -1.90
CA LEU A 315 23.68 -0.96 -0.75
C LEU A 315 22.85 -1.43 0.45
N ARG A 316 21.79 -0.69 0.80
CA ARG A 316 20.90 -1.01 1.93
C ARG A 316 20.12 -2.30 1.73
N MET A 317 19.83 -2.68 0.49
CA MET A 317 19.04 -3.87 0.15
C MET A 317 19.89 -5.14 -0.06
N THR A 318 21.21 -5.01 -0.20
CA THR A 318 22.12 -6.19 -0.19
C THR A 318 21.97 -7.02 1.09
N TRP A 319 22.22 -8.33 1.00
CA TRP A 319 22.11 -9.24 2.16
C TRP A 319 22.97 -8.78 3.36
N TRP A 320 24.18 -8.25 3.09
CA TRP A 320 25.09 -7.78 4.14
C TRP A 320 24.75 -6.36 4.61
N GLY A 321 24.27 -5.49 3.72
CA GLY A 321 23.77 -4.16 4.09
C GLY A 321 22.58 -4.27 5.05
N ARG A 322 21.61 -5.14 4.72
CA ARG A 322 20.53 -5.53 5.63
C ARG A 322 21.09 -6.11 6.92
N ALA A 323 21.97 -7.11 6.88
CA ALA A 323 22.53 -7.70 8.10
C ALA A 323 23.18 -6.66 9.05
N ILE A 324 23.88 -5.65 8.54
CA ILE A 324 24.46 -4.56 9.33
C ILE A 324 23.35 -3.72 9.98
N VAL A 325 22.38 -3.25 9.20
CA VAL A 325 21.26 -2.42 9.70
C VAL A 325 20.46 -3.18 10.76
N HIS A 326 20.16 -4.45 10.53
CA HIS A 326 19.38 -5.28 11.44
C HIS A 326 20.10 -5.49 12.78
N ARG A 327 21.42 -5.79 12.75
CA ARG A 327 22.23 -5.89 13.98
C ARG A 327 22.33 -4.57 14.71
N PHE A 328 22.45 -3.46 13.99
CA PHE A 328 22.50 -2.12 14.58
C PHE A 328 21.18 -1.77 15.27
N VAL A 329 20.04 -1.96 14.59
CA VAL A 329 18.69 -1.72 15.16
C VAL A 329 18.45 -2.62 16.37
N GLY A 330 18.78 -3.91 16.29
CA GLY A 330 18.67 -4.83 17.43
C GLY A 330 19.56 -4.44 18.62
N GLY A 331 20.76 -3.90 18.36
CA GLY A 331 21.62 -3.32 19.38
C GLY A 331 20.98 -2.11 20.06
N LEU A 332 20.45 -1.17 19.27
CA LEU A 332 19.75 0.02 19.79
C LEU A 332 18.49 -0.34 20.58
N GLU A 333 17.74 -1.35 20.15
CA GLU A 333 16.57 -1.85 20.85
C GLU A 333 16.95 -2.44 22.23
N LYS A 334 18.02 -3.24 22.30
CA LYS A 334 18.53 -3.80 23.57
C LYS A 334 18.93 -2.75 24.60
N VAL A 335 19.46 -1.61 24.16
CA VAL A 335 19.85 -0.51 25.06
C VAL A 335 18.74 0.54 25.26
N GLY A 336 17.55 0.31 24.71
CA GLY A 336 16.38 1.18 24.89
C GLY A 336 16.36 2.46 24.05
N LEU A 337 17.22 2.56 23.03
CA LEU A 337 17.27 3.70 22.10
C LEU A 337 16.33 3.53 20.90
N MET A 338 15.92 2.30 20.60
CA MET A 338 14.85 1.98 19.65
C MET A 338 13.70 1.30 20.38
N PRO A 339 12.45 1.49 19.92
CA PRO A 339 11.30 0.93 20.60
C PRO A 339 11.20 -0.59 20.37
N HIS A 340 10.53 -1.29 21.29
CA HIS A 340 10.38 -2.74 21.24
C HIS A 340 9.76 -3.23 19.92
N GLY A 341 10.33 -4.29 19.36
CA GLY A 341 9.88 -4.91 18.11
C GLY A 341 10.35 -4.18 16.85
N ALA A 342 11.16 -3.12 16.96
CA ALA A 342 11.72 -2.44 15.79
C ALA A 342 12.57 -3.38 14.93
N GLN A 343 13.38 -4.24 15.55
CA GLN A 343 14.13 -5.26 14.82
C GLN A 343 13.19 -6.27 14.14
N LYS A 344 12.18 -6.77 14.86
CA LYS A 344 11.21 -7.74 14.33
C LYS A 344 10.43 -7.20 13.13
N THR A 345 9.98 -5.94 13.20
CA THR A 345 9.36 -5.25 12.06
C THR A 345 10.32 -5.14 10.88
N GLY A 346 11.58 -4.74 11.12
CA GLY A 346 12.60 -4.68 10.08
C GLY A 346 12.89 -6.05 9.43
N ASP A 347 13.00 -7.11 10.22
CA ASP A 347 13.15 -8.50 9.75
C ASP A 347 11.97 -8.90 8.84
N SER A 348 10.74 -8.58 9.25
CA SER A 348 9.52 -8.87 8.46
C SER A 348 9.48 -8.13 7.13
N LEU A 349 9.86 -6.84 7.11
CA LEU A 349 9.95 -6.04 5.88
C LEU A 349 11.03 -6.56 4.93
N ALA A 350 12.19 -6.96 5.47
CA ALA A 350 13.26 -7.54 4.68
C ALA A 350 12.85 -8.88 4.06
N TYR A 351 12.11 -9.71 4.81
CA TYR A 351 11.58 -10.97 4.30
C TYR A 351 10.56 -10.74 3.18
N ALA A 352 9.63 -9.79 3.33
CA ALA A 352 8.73 -9.40 2.24
C ALA A 352 9.48 -8.95 0.99
N ALA A 353 10.53 -8.12 1.14
CA ALA A 353 11.33 -7.69 -0.01
C ALA A 353 11.92 -8.87 -0.79
N ASP A 354 12.39 -9.92 -0.09
CA ASP A 354 12.87 -11.14 -0.75
C ASP A 354 11.73 -11.92 -1.43
N CYS A 355 10.56 -12.01 -0.80
CA CYS A 355 9.39 -12.66 -1.38
C CYS A 355 8.83 -11.90 -2.59
N LEU A 356 8.83 -10.56 -2.58
CA LEU A 356 8.44 -9.71 -3.70
C LEU A 356 9.37 -9.91 -4.90
N VAL A 357 10.69 -9.94 -4.67
CA VAL A 357 11.68 -10.22 -5.71
C VAL A 357 11.47 -11.61 -6.30
N LYS A 358 11.37 -12.65 -5.46
CA LYS A 358 11.12 -14.03 -5.92
C LYS A 358 9.79 -14.16 -6.67
N GLY A 359 8.74 -13.55 -6.15
CA GLY A 359 7.42 -13.52 -6.78
C GLY A 359 7.45 -12.85 -8.15
N GLY A 360 8.21 -11.76 -8.30
CA GLY A 360 8.45 -11.09 -9.57
C GLY A 360 9.31 -11.91 -10.54
N GLU A 361 10.41 -12.51 -10.08
CA GLU A 361 11.30 -13.36 -10.89
C GLU A 361 10.57 -14.59 -11.44
N GLN A 362 9.76 -15.25 -10.60
CA GLN A 362 8.96 -16.41 -10.98
C GLN A 362 7.66 -16.02 -11.70
N LYS A 363 7.36 -14.71 -11.79
CA LYS A 363 6.11 -14.14 -12.32
C LYS A 363 4.86 -14.72 -11.64
N LEU A 364 4.90 -14.95 -10.33
CA LEU A 364 3.76 -15.43 -9.52
C LEU A 364 2.85 -14.30 -9.06
N PHE A 365 3.38 -13.08 -9.01
CA PHE A 365 2.75 -11.91 -8.41
C PHE A 365 3.05 -10.67 -9.26
N THR A 366 2.08 -9.75 -9.30
CA THR A 366 2.27 -8.40 -9.85
C THR A 366 1.72 -7.35 -8.87
N PRO A 367 2.46 -6.26 -8.58
CA PRO A 367 1.97 -5.16 -7.76
C PRO A 367 1.18 -4.12 -8.56
N MET A 368 1.18 -4.22 -9.88
CA MET A 368 0.72 -3.15 -10.78
C MET A 368 -0.17 -3.70 -11.90
N PHE A 369 -1.10 -4.57 -11.53
CA PHE A 369 -2.16 -4.98 -12.44
C PHE A 369 -3.12 -3.80 -12.63
N LEU A 370 -2.99 -3.12 -13.77
CA LEU A 370 -3.81 -1.97 -14.10
C LEU A 370 -5.19 -2.46 -14.50
N MET A 371 -6.23 -1.90 -13.88
CA MET A 371 -7.60 -1.97 -14.37
C MET A 371 -8.19 -0.57 -14.45
N VAL A 372 -8.93 -0.31 -15.53
CA VAL A 372 -9.72 0.91 -15.70
C VAL A 372 -11.18 0.50 -15.93
N GLY A 373 -12.03 0.85 -14.99
CA GLY A 373 -13.48 0.68 -15.08
C GLY A 373 -14.19 2.01 -15.34
N ARG A 374 -15.31 1.97 -16.04
CA ARG A 374 -16.24 3.11 -16.19
C ARG A 374 -17.59 2.76 -15.57
N LYS A 375 -18.15 3.67 -14.80
CA LYS A 375 -19.55 3.56 -14.36
C LYS A 375 -20.45 3.92 -15.55
N PRO A 376 -21.41 3.06 -15.95
CA PRO A 376 -22.30 3.36 -17.07
C PRO A 376 -23.02 4.70 -16.91
N GLU A 377 -23.17 5.46 -18.00
CA GLU A 377 -23.84 6.78 -17.97
C GLU A 377 -25.31 6.69 -17.55
N ASN A 378 -25.95 5.54 -17.79
CA ASN A 378 -27.34 5.25 -17.45
C ASN A 378 -27.49 4.53 -16.09
N ALA A 379 -26.43 4.45 -15.30
CA ALA A 379 -26.50 3.94 -13.93
C ALA A 379 -27.49 4.79 -13.12
N LYS A 380 -28.49 4.13 -12.51
CA LYS A 380 -29.54 4.77 -11.72
C LYS A 380 -29.22 4.80 -10.25
#